data_AF-A0A3E0WLK3-F1
#
_entry.id   AF-A0A3E0WLK3-F1
#
_cell.length_a   1.000
_cell.length_b   1.000
_cell.length_c   1.000
_cell.angle_alpha   90.00
_cell.angle_beta   90.00
_cell.angle_gamma   90.00
#
_symmetry.space_group_name_H-M   'P 1'
#
loop_
_entity.id
_entity.type
_entity.pdbx_description
1 polymer ?
#
loop_
_entity_poly.entity_id
_entity_poly.type
_entity_poly.pdbx_seq_one_letter_code
_entity_poly.pdbx_strand_id
1 'polypeptide(L)'
;MDYQKDNIQLEMQQLEKKRTYILEEQIPLQDQLATKLKKEIDTLKADLEYQTEEEKEATKTSIEQKEASIKQTREEKKELEKLAEKHAEKHAMLQKKLKGIEDENGKKTAKHDDSNEKKNEQKEDERPKKEVKNKEEK
;
A
#
# COMPACT_ATOMS: atom_id res chain seq x y z
N MET A 1 -2.21 -15.20 15.15
CA MET A 1 -3.14 -14.41 14.32
C MET A 1 -2.52 -13.07 13.96
N ASP A 2 -1.91 -12.37 14.92
CA ASP A 2 -1.36 -11.02 14.73
C ASP A 2 -0.29 -10.97 13.63
N TYR A 3 0.68 -11.91 13.64
CA TYR A 3 1.64 -12.12 12.55
C TYR A 3 1.04 -12.13 11.13
N GLN A 4 -0.20 -12.61 10.95
CA GLN A 4 -0.87 -12.63 9.64
C GLN A 4 -1.43 -11.24 9.26
N LYS A 5 -1.91 -10.46 10.24
CA LYS A 5 -2.32 -9.07 10.04
C LYS A 5 -1.10 -8.19 9.75
N ASP A 6 -0.05 -8.31 10.56
CA ASP A 6 1.19 -7.54 10.44
C ASP A 6 1.85 -7.77 9.08
N ASN A 7 1.91 -9.02 8.62
CA ASN A 7 2.44 -9.34 7.29
C ASN A 7 1.59 -8.76 6.14
N ILE A 8 0.26 -8.75 6.27
CA ILE A 8 -0.64 -8.12 5.27
C ILE A 8 -0.45 -6.60 5.26
N GLN A 9 -0.34 -5.96 6.43
CA GLN A 9 -0.09 -4.52 6.53
C GLN A 9 1.29 -4.14 5.97
N LEU A 10 2.32 -4.93 6.25
CA LEU A 10 3.66 -4.74 5.68
C LEU A 10 3.65 -4.87 4.15
N GLU A 11 2.96 -5.87 3.61
CA GLU A 11 2.82 -6.04 2.15
C GLU A 11 2.06 -4.86 1.51
N MET A 12 0.99 -4.37 2.16
CA MET A 12 0.28 -3.16 1.72
C MET A 12 1.19 -1.93 1.70
N GLN A 13 1.94 -1.66 2.76
CA GLN A 13 2.91 -0.55 2.81
C GLN A 13 4.01 -0.66 1.73
N GLN A 14 4.46 -1.88 1.42
CA GLN A 14 5.45 -2.09 0.36
C GLN A 14 4.86 -1.84 -1.04
N LEU A 15 3.59 -2.22 -1.28
CA LEU A 15 2.90 -1.94 -2.53
C LEU A 15 2.63 -0.45 -2.71
N GLU A 16 2.25 0.24 -1.64
CA GLU A 16 2.06 1.69 -1.65
C GLU A 16 3.37 2.42 -1.98
N LYS A 17 4.48 2.12 -1.27
CA LYS A 17 5.80 2.69 -1.58
C LYS A 17 6.23 2.47 -3.04
N LYS A 18 6.04 1.26 -3.58
CA LYS A 18 6.34 0.96 -5.00
C LYS A 18 5.46 1.77 -5.95
N ARG A 19 4.17 1.87 -5.67
CA ARG A 19 3.21 2.65 -6.47
C ARG A 19 3.54 4.14 -6.44
N THR A 20 3.85 4.70 -5.28
CA THR A 20 4.29 6.09 -5.11
C THR A 20 5.55 6.37 -5.93
N TYR A 21 6.59 5.53 -5.81
CA TYR A 21 7.81 5.65 -6.60
C TYR A 21 7.56 5.65 -8.13
N ILE A 22 6.66 4.78 -8.61
CA ILE A 22 6.27 4.75 -10.03
C ILE A 22 5.60 6.07 -10.45
N LEU A 23 4.64 6.57 -9.66
CA LEU A 23 3.81 7.73 -10.00
C LEU A 23 4.52 9.08 -9.82
N GLU A 24 5.37 9.21 -8.79
CA GLU A 24 5.99 10.47 -8.40
C GLU A 24 7.42 10.63 -8.94
N GLU A 25 8.10 9.52 -9.29
CA GLU A 25 9.47 9.57 -9.84
C GLU A 25 9.55 8.99 -11.26
N GLN A 26 9.15 7.73 -11.48
CA GLN A 26 9.43 7.05 -12.76
C GLN A 26 8.62 7.61 -13.94
N ILE A 27 7.32 7.83 -13.77
CA ILE A 27 6.48 8.42 -14.84
C ILE A 27 6.89 9.87 -15.15
N PRO A 28 7.11 10.76 -14.15
CA PRO A 28 7.66 12.09 -14.40
C PRO A 28 9.03 12.09 -15.10
N LEU A 29 9.92 11.13 -14.79
CA LEU A 29 11.21 10.99 -15.47
C LEU A 29 11.03 10.68 -16.98
N GLN A 30 10.07 9.81 -17.34
CA GLN A 30 9.75 9.53 -18.74
C GLN A 30 9.17 10.78 -19.45
N ASP A 31 8.30 11.56 -18.79
CA ASP A 31 7.79 12.82 -19.35
C ASP A 31 8.90 13.88 -19.53
N GLN A 32 9.86 13.96 -18.61
CA GLN A 32 11.04 14.83 -18.73
C GLN A 32 11.93 14.40 -19.90
N LEU A 33 12.20 13.10 -20.06
CA LEU A 33 12.97 12.55 -21.17
C LEU A 33 12.31 12.85 -22.53
N ALA A 34 11.02 12.59 -22.67
CA ALA A 34 10.27 12.93 -23.89
C ALA A 34 10.30 14.43 -24.19
N THR A 35 10.25 15.28 -23.16
CA THR A 35 10.32 16.74 -23.31
C THR A 35 11.71 17.22 -23.73
N LYS A 36 12.78 16.61 -23.20
CA LYS A 36 14.17 16.90 -23.59
C LYS A 36 14.41 16.52 -25.05
N LEU A 37 14.03 15.31 -25.44
CA LEU A 37 14.18 14.82 -26.81
C LEU A 37 13.41 15.67 -27.84
N LYS A 38 12.22 16.16 -27.48
CA LYS A 38 11.48 17.13 -28.32
C LYS A 38 12.26 18.42 -28.54
N LYS A 39 12.77 19.05 -27.48
CA LYS A 39 13.58 20.28 -27.59
C LYS A 39 14.83 20.08 -28.45
N GLU A 40 15.47 18.91 -28.34
CA GLU A 40 16.60 18.54 -29.20
C GLU A 40 16.18 18.42 -30.67
N ILE A 41 15.04 17.79 -30.97
CA ILE A 41 14.45 17.73 -32.32
C ILE A 41 14.11 19.12 -32.86
N ASP A 42 13.50 19.99 -32.04
CA ASP A 42 13.12 21.35 -32.45
C ASP A 42 14.37 22.20 -32.77
N THR A 43 15.46 22.00 -32.02
CA THR A 43 16.77 22.62 -32.30
C THR A 43 17.36 22.10 -33.62
N LEU A 44 17.43 20.78 -33.80
CA LEU A 44 17.90 20.17 -35.05
C LEU A 44 17.07 20.61 -36.27
N LYS A 45 15.76 20.80 -36.11
CA LYS A 45 14.86 21.29 -37.17
C LYS A 45 15.11 22.76 -37.53
N ALA A 46 15.55 23.60 -36.58
CA ALA A 46 15.98 24.96 -36.86
C ALA A 46 17.35 25.00 -37.57
N ASP A 47 18.28 24.13 -37.17
CA ASP A 47 19.63 24.07 -37.75
C ASP A 47 19.63 23.60 -39.22
N LEU A 48 18.60 22.84 -39.66
CA LEU A 48 18.45 22.37 -41.05
C LEU A 48 18.52 23.48 -42.12
N GLU A 49 18.13 24.73 -41.79
CA GLU A 49 18.17 25.84 -42.76
C GLU A 49 19.61 26.25 -43.14
N TYR A 50 20.56 26.03 -42.23
CA TYR A 50 21.97 26.45 -42.37
C TYR A 50 22.90 25.32 -42.85
N GLN A 51 22.36 24.11 -43.05
CA GLN A 51 23.11 22.91 -43.40
C GLN A 51 23.23 22.68 -44.92
N THR A 52 24.29 21.98 -45.32
CA THR A 52 24.42 21.36 -46.65
C THR A 52 23.47 20.17 -46.82
N GLU A 53 23.20 19.73 -48.06
CA GLU A 53 22.28 18.59 -48.29
C GLU A 53 22.76 17.27 -47.64
N GLU A 54 24.06 17.04 -47.54
CA GLU A 54 24.64 15.87 -46.86
C GLU A 54 24.41 15.93 -45.33
N GLU A 55 24.61 17.11 -44.73
CA GLU A 55 24.32 17.34 -43.30
C GLU A 55 22.82 17.22 -43.01
N LYS A 56 21.94 17.66 -43.93
CA LYS A 56 20.49 17.53 -43.78
C LYS A 56 20.03 16.06 -43.72
N GLU A 57 20.60 15.17 -44.52
CA GLU A 57 20.32 13.72 -44.46
C GLU A 57 20.69 13.14 -43.09
N ALA A 58 21.89 13.45 -42.58
CA ALA A 58 22.35 13.01 -41.26
C ALA A 58 21.46 13.57 -40.13
N THR A 59 21.08 14.85 -40.22
CA THR A 59 20.20 15.51 -39.25
C THR A 59 18.78 14.91 -39.25
N LYS A 60 18.20 14.62 -40.43
CA LYS A 60 16.92 13.90 -40.54
C LYS A 60 16.98 12.53 -39.86
N THR A 61 18.04 11.76 -40.11
CA THR A 61 18.25 10.45 -39.47
C THR A 61 18.33 10.58 -37.94
N SER A 62 19.02 11.61 -37.43
CA SER A 62 19.07 11.88 -35.98
C SER A 62 17.71 12.28 -35.40
N ILE A 63 16.90 13.05 -36.14
CA ILE A 63 15.52 13.39 -35.75
C ILE A 63 14.67 12.12 -35.66
N GLU A 64 14.70 11.25 -36.68
CA GLU A 64 13.93 10.00 -36.71
C GLU A 64 14.28 9.08 -35.52
N GLN A 65 15.58 8.95 -35.20
CA GLN A 65 16.03 8.19 -34.02
C GLN A 65 15.51 8.77 -32.70
N LYS A 66 15.47 10.10 -32.56
CA LYS A 66 14.90 10.77 -31.38
C LYS A 66 13.38 10.65 -31.32
N GLU A 67 12.68 10.71 -32.46
CA GLU A 67 11.23 10.51 -32.54
C GLU A 67 10.84 9.06 -32.19
N ALA A 68 11.62 8.07 -32.64
CA ALA A 68 11.50 6.67 -32.21
C ALA A 68 11.75 6.50 -30.70
N SER A 69 12.77 7.18 -30.16
CA SER A 69 13.06 7.17 -28.71
C SER A 69 11.90 7.76 -27.90
N ILE A 70 11.31 8.87 -28.33
CA ILE A 70 10.10 9.46 -27.70
C ILE A 70 8.92 8.47 -27.72
N LYS A 71 8.77 7.70 -28.81
CA LYS A 71 7.73 6.67 -28.89
C LYS A 71 7.97 5.57 -27.84
N GLN A 72 9.20 5.07 -27.71
CA GLN A 72 9.56 4.07 -26.69
C GLN A 72 9.33 4.60 -25.27
N THR A 73 9.81 5.80 -24.94
CA THR A 73 9.57 6.49 -23.65
C THR A 73 8.08 6.57 -23.30
N ARG A 74 7.20 6.78 -24.29
CA ARG A 74 5.73 6.78 -24.10
C ARG A 74 5.14 5.38 -23.90
N GLU A 75 5.73 4.35 -24.49
CA GLU A 75 5.32 2.96 -24.28
C GLU A 75 5.77 2.47 -22.89
N GLU A 76 6.99 2.79 -22.47
CA GLU A 76 7.49 2.54 -21.11
C GLU A 76 6.61 3.24 -20.05
N LYS A 77 6.24 4.50 -20.26
CA LYS A 77 5.29 5.21 -19.39
C LYS A 77 3.95 4.47 -19.23
N LYS A 78 3.38 3.91 -20.31
CA LYS A 78 2.13 3.13 -20.23
C LYS A 78 2.28 1.83 -19.45
N GLU A 79 3.43 1.16 -19.55
CA GLU A 79 3.68 -0.04 -18.75
C GLU A 79 3.90 0.29 -17.26
N LEU A 80 4.50 1.44 -16.95
CA LEU A 80 4.56 1.98 -15.59
C LEU A 80 3.18 2.32 -15.03
N GLU A 81 2.31 2.97 -15.81
CA GLU A 81 0.92 3.27 -15.44
C GLU A 81 0.15 1.97 -15.10
N LYS A 82 0.24 0.94 -15.95
CA LYS A 82 -0.33 -0.40 -15.70
C LYS A 82 0.25 -1.08 -14.45
N LEU A 83 1.53 -0.89 -14.17
CA LEU A 83 2.18 -1.47 -12.98
C LEU A 83 1.68 -0.79 -11.70
N ALA A 84 1.54 0.54 -11.71
CA ALA A 84 0.94 1.30 -10.61
C ALA A 84 -0.53 0.91 -10.36
N GLU A 85 -1.30 0.64 -11.42
CA GLU A 85 -2.67 0.11 -11.33
C GLU A 85 -2.70 -1.28 -10.68
N LYS A 86 -1.89 -2.24 -11.16
CA LYS A 86 -1.77 -3.58 -10.54
C LYS A 86 -1.36 -3.53 -9.06
N HIS A 87 -0.52 -2.58 -8.67
CA HIS A 87 -0.19 -2.37 -7.26
C HIS A 87 -1.38 -1.83 -6.45
N ALA A 88 -2.19 -0.93 -7.01
CA ALA A 88 -3.43 -0.45 -6.39
C ALA A 88 -4.49 -1.55 -6.24
N GLU A 89 -4.71 -2.37 -7.29
CA GLU A 89 -5.61 -3.52 -7.25
C GLU A 89 -5.22 -4.52 -6.16
N LYS A 90 -3.93 -4.88 -6.10
CA LYS A 90 -3.41 -5.81 -5.09
C LYS A 90 -3.52 -5.22 -3.68
N HIS A 91 -3.26 -3.93 -3.51
CA HIS A 91 -3.47 -3.24 -2.24
C HIS A 91 -4.94 -3.29 -1.78
N ALA A 92 -5.89 -3.04 -2.68
CA ALA A 92 -7.33 -3.14 -2.39
C ALA A 92 -7.77 -4.59 -2.06
N MET A 93 -7.18 -5.59 -2.71
CA MET A 93 -7.43 -7.01 -2.37
C MET A 93 -6.92 -7.37 -0.97
N LEU A 94 -5.71 -6.92 -0.60
CA LEU A 94 -5.15 -7.11 0.73
C LEU A 94 -5.96 -6.38 1.81
N GLN A 95 -6.43 -5.15 1.53
CA GLN A 95 -7.30 -4.40 2.44
C GLN A 95 -8.63 -5.12 2.70
N LYS A 96 -9.24 -5.73 1.67
CA LYS A 96 -10.44 -6.58 1.84
C LYS A 96 -10.14 -7.83 2.69
N LYS A 97 -8.99 -8.47 2.47
CA LYS A 97 -8.54 -9.64 3.25
C LYS A 97 -8.30 -9.30 4.73
N LEU A 98 -7.71 -8.14 5.01
CA LEU A 98 -7.47 -7.66 6.38
C LEU A 98 -8.79 -7.48 7.14
N LYS A 99 -9.77 -6.79 6.53
CA LYS A 99 -11.12 -6.61 7.09
C LYS A 99 -11.82 -7.93 7.39
N GLY A 100 -11.76 -8.90 6.47
CA GLY A 100 -12.32 -10.24 6.70
C GLY A 100 -11.74 -10.95 7.92
N ILE A 101 -10.42 -10.82 8.15
CA ILE A 101 -9.75 -11.36 9.35
C ILE A 101 -10.20 -10.61 10.61
N GLU A 102 -10.47 -9.31 10.54
CA GLU A 102 -10.98 -8.52 11.66
C GLU A 102 -12.43 -8.92 12.03
N ASP A 103 -13.31 -9.03 11.03
CA ASP A 103 -14.71 -9.43 11.19
C ASP A 103 -14.87 -10.87 11.74
N GLU A 104 -14.05 -11.81 11.27
CA GLU A 104 -14.05 -13.20 11.79
C GLU A 104 -13.59 -13.28 13.25
N ASN A 105 -12.66 -12.43 13.67
CA ASN A 105 -12.21 -12.39 15.06
C ASN A 105 -13.26 -11.75 15.98
N GLY A 106 -13.93 -10.68 15.53
CA GLY A 106 -15.06 -10.09 16.26
C GLY A 106 -16.22 -11.07 16.48
N LYS A 107 -16.49 -11.95 15.50
CA LYS A 107 -17.50 -13.03 15.63
C LYS A 107 -17.08 -14.18 16.52
N LYS A 108 -15.79 -14.40 16.77
CA LYS A 108 -15.28 -15.44 17.67
C LYS A 108 -15.25 -14.97 19.13
N THR A 109 -14.89 -13.70 19.38
CA THR A 109 -14.90 -13.13 20.74
C THR A 109 -16.33 -12.96 21.27
N ALA A 110 -17.26 -12.46 20.45
CA ALA A 110 -18.66 -12.28 20.84
C ALA A 110 -19.44 -13.59 21.15
N LYS A 111 -18.87 -14.77 20.90
CA LYS A 111 -19.47 -16.07 21.26
C LYS A 111 -18.98 -16.65 22.57
N HIS A 112 -18.04 -15.99 23.26
CA HIS A 112 -17.38 -16.54 24.44
C HIS A 112 -17.60 -15.72 25.72
N ASP A 113 -18.35 -14.61 25.64
CA ASP A 113 -18.50 -13.61 26.70
C ASP A 113 -19.96 -13.48 27.18
N ASP A 114 -20.68 -14.61 27.26
CA ASP A 114 -22.05 -14.67 27.78
C ASP A 114 -22.30 -15.98 28.54
N SER A 115 -21.55 -16.19 29.64
CA SER A 115 -21.88 -17.09 30.77
C SER A 115 -20.80 -17.07 31.88
N ASN A 116 -20.53 -15.93 32.50
CA ASN A 116 -19.87 -15.92 33.81
C ASN A 116 -20.30 -14.77 34.75
N GLU A 117 -21.60 -14.54 34.88
CA GLU A 117 -22.17 -13.91 36.07
C GLU A 117 -23.31 -14.77 36.64
N LYS A 118 -23.00 -15.59 37.64
CA LYS A 118 -23.95 -15.88 38.72
C LYS A 118 -23.41 -15.29 40.01
N LYS A 119 -23.90 -14.07 40.30
CA LYS A 119 -23.73 -13.45 41.61
C LYS A 119 -24.29 -14.36 42.70
N ASN A 120 -23.49 -14.44 43.75
CA ASN A 120 -23.79 -14.85 45.11
C ASN A 120 -25.22 -14.43 45.56
N GLU A 121 -26.02 -15.37 46.07
CA GLU A 121 -27.13 -15.08 46.99
C GLU A 121 -26.98 -15.93 48.25
N GLN A 122 -27.03 -15.26 49.40
CA GLN A 122 -26.84 -15.84 50.71
C GLN A 122 -28.05 -16.71 51.12
N LYS A 123 -27.77 -17.81 51.82
CA LYS A 123 -28.70 -18.39 52.79
C LYS A 123 -27.98 -18.59 54.12
N GLU A 124 -28.30 -17.71 55.06
CA GLU A 124 -28.15 -17.99 56.49
C GLU A 124 -29.21 -19.02 56.91
N ASP A 125 -28.97 -19.94 57.87
CA ASP A 125 -27.70 -20.63 58.16
C ASP A 125 -27.98 -22.16 58.29
N GLU A 126 -28.23 -22.84 59.43
CA GLU A 126 -28.07 -22.57 60.87
C GLU A 126 -27.28 -23.74 61.48
N ARG A 127 -26.32 -23.43 62.37
CA ARG A 127 -25.75 -24.43 63.30
C ARG A 127 -25.49 -23.83 64.69
N PRO A 128 -25.89 -24.51 65.78
CA PRO A 128 -25.82 -23.95 67.12
C PRO A 128 -24.37 -23.81 67.60
N LYS A 129 -24.05 -22.60 68.08
CA LYS A 129 -22.74 -22.24 68.62
C LYS A 129 -22.50 -22.95 69.96
N LYS A 130 -21.36 -23.63 70.10
CA LYS A 130 -20.83 -24.01 71.42
C LYS A 130 -20.42 -22.74 72.17
N GLU A 131 -21.06 -22.46 73.30
CA GLU A 131 -20.55 -21.46 74.24
C GLU A 131 -19.24 -21.94 74.86
N VAL A 132 -18.20 -21.11 74.78
CA VAL A 132 -17.05 -21.14 75.69
C VAL A 132 -16.88 -19.73 76.22
N LYS A 133 -17.51 -19.44 77.36
CA LYS A 133 -17.21 -18.23 78.15
C LYS A 133 -15.81 -18.35 78.73
N ASN A 134 -15.07 -17.24 78.73
CA ASN A 134 -13.75 -17.14 79.34
C ASN A 134 -13.73 -15.95 80.31
N LYS A 135 -13.48 -16.24 81.59
CA LYS A 135 -13.00 -15.36 82.68
C LYS A 135 -13.67 -14.00 83.00
N GLU A 136 -14.22 -13.92 84.20
CA GLU A 136 -13.95 -12.90 85.25
C GLU A 136 -13.74 -13.72 86.54
N GLU A 137 -12.66 -13.63 87.33
CA GLU A 137 -12.12 -12.51 88.13
C GLU A 137 -13.04 -11.98 89.24
N LYS A 138 -13.08 -12.69 90.38
CA LYS A 138 -12.64 -12.16 91.69
C LYS A 138 -12.47 -13.24 92.75
#